data_AF-A0A529FDQ0-F1
#
_entry.id   AF-A0A529FDQ0-F1
#
_cell.length_a   1.000
_cell.length_b   1.000
_cell.length_c   1.000
_cell.angle_alpha   90.00
_cell.angle_beta   90.00
_cell.angle_gamma   90.00
#
_symmetry.space_group_name_H-M   'P 1'
#
loop_
_entity.id
_entity.type
_entity.pdbx_description
1 polymer ?
#
loop_
_entity_poly.entity_id
_entity_poly.type
_entity_poly.pdbx_seq_one_letter_code
_entity_poly.pdbx_strand_id
1 'polypeptide(L)' 'MFVSGVAGFVGSRLARVFIDRGYPVFGFDNLSRGSRENLNGL' A
#
# COMPACT_ATOMS: atom_id res chain seq x y z
N MET A 1 -9.86 2.53 -4.22
CA MET A 1 -9.56 1.18 -3.68
C MET A 1 -9.08 1.30 -2.25
N PHE A 2 -9.67 0.56 -1.32
CA PHE A 2 -9.21 0.51 0.07
C PHE A 2 -8.25 -0.68 0.26
N VAL A 3 -7.09 -0.44 0.89
CA VAL A 3 -6.10 -1.48 1.18
C VAL A 3 -5.74 -1.46 2.67
N SER A 4 -6.20 -2.45 3.42
CA SER A 4 -5.73 -2.71 4.79
C SER A 4 -4.41 -3.47 4.76
N GLY A 5 -3.50 -3.15 5.68
CA GLY A 5 -2.14 -3.72 5.66
C GLY A 5 -1.29 -3.15 4.51
N VAL A 6 -1.53 -1.88 4.13
CA VAL A 6 -0.90 -1.27 2.95
C VAL A 6 0.63 -1.20 3.05
N ALA A 7 1.20 -1.16 4.25
CA ALA A 7 2.65 -1.12 4.45
C ALA A 7 3.28 -2.53 4.53
N GLY A 8 2.50 -3.59 4.36
CA GLY A 8 2.97 -4.98 4.28
C GLY A 8 3.48 -5.38 2.88
N PHE A 9 4.05 -6.58 2.78
CA PHE A 9 4.63 -7.11 1.54
C PHE A 9 3.63 -7.15 0.37
N VAL A 10 2.41 -7.62 0.60
CA VAL A 10 1.37 -7.73 -0.44
C VAL A 10 0.64 -6.40 -0.64
N GLY A 11 0.19 -5.76 0.44
CA GLY A 11 -0.57 -4.50 0.39
C GLY A 11 0.19 -3.41 -0.36
N SER A 12 1.45 -3.24 0.02
CA SER A 12 2.60 -2.89 -0.81
C SER A 12 2.39 -2.71 -2.30
N ARG A 13 2.57 -3.86 -2.95
CA ARG A 13 2.58 -4.03 -4.40
C ARG A 13 1.19 -3.87 -4.99
N LEU A 14 0.16 -4.26 -4.25
CA LEU A 14 -1.23 -4.10 -4.69
C LEU A 14 -1.61 -2.62 -4.82
N ALA A 15 -1.24 -1.79 -3.84
CA ALA A 15 -1.44 -0.35 -3.89
C ALA A 15 -0.75 0.28 -5.10
N ARG A 16 0.51 -0.09 -5.36
CA ARG A 16 1.28 0.34 -6.54
C ARG A 16 0.54 0.02 -7.84
N VAL A 17 0.12 -1.23 -8.02
CA VAL A 17 -0.59 -1.67 -9.24
C VAL A 17 -1.88 -0.88 -9.46
N PHE A 18 -2.62 -0.55 -8.41
CA PHE A 18 -3.83 0.27 -8.55
C PHE A 18 -3.51 1.72 -8.90
N ILE A 19 -2.50 2.32 -8.27
CA ILE A 19 -2.04 3.69 -8.58
C ILE A 19 -1.54 3.77 -10.02
N ASP A 20 -0.69 2.82 -10.45
CA ASP A 20 -0.14 2.76 -11.81
C ASP A 20 -1.23 2.62 -12.89
N ARG A 21 -2.39 2.05 -12.52
CA ARG A 21 -3.57 1.96 -13.38
C ARG A 21 -4.50 3.18 -13.31
N GLY A 22 -4.12 4.22 -12.56
CA GLY A 22 -4.87 5.47 -12.41
C GLY A 22 -6.02 5.41 -11.41
N TYR A 23 -6.09 4.38 -10.57
CA TYR A 23 -7.14 4.30 -9.54
C TYR A 23 -6.71 5.04 -8.27
N PRO A 24 -7.62 5.79 -7.62
CA PRO A 24 -7.35 6.37 -6.30
C PRO A 24 -7.26 5.25 -5.26
N VAL A 25 -6.24 5.31 -4.40
CA VAL A 25 -5.99 4.32 -3.34
C VAL A 25 -6.01 4.98 -1.97
N PHE A 26 -6.69 4.34 -1.01
CA PHE A 26 -6.65 4.69 0.40
C PHE A 26 -6.06 3.52 1.18
N GLY A 27 -4.91 3.74 1.81
CA GLY A 27 -4.19 2.71 2.56
C GLY A 27 -4.34 2.89 4.06
N PHE A 28 -4.51 1.80 4.80
CA PHE A 28 -4.55 1.78 6.26
C PHE A 28 -3.63 0.69 6.82
N ASP A 29 -2.75 1.03 7.74
CA ASP A 29 -1.82 0.09 8.37
C ASP A 29 -1.42 0.60 9.76
N ASN A 30 -1.23 -0.32 10.71
CA ASN A 30 -0.78 -0.01 12.07
C ASN A 30 0.73 -0.21 12.28
N LEU A 31 1.45 -0.62 11.24
CA LEU A 31 2.90 -0.88 11.22
C LEU A 31 3.37 -1.97 12.20
N SER A 32 2.47 -2.86 12.64
CA SER A 32 2.85 -3.99 13.53
C SER A 32 3.76 -5.02 12.85
N ARG A 33 3.65 -5.16 11.53
CA ARG A 33 4.48 -6.03 10.67
C ARG A 33 4.89 -5.37 9.34
N GLY A 34 4.23 -4.27 8.97
CA GLY A 34 4.56 -3.47 7.81
C GLY A 34 5.66 -2.45 8.09
N SER A 35 6.23 -1.88 7.04
CA SER A 35 7.33 -0.92 7.12
C SER A 35 7.03 0.28 6.23
N ARG A 36 7.32 1.50 6.68
CA ARG A 36 7.07 2.71 5.86
C ARG A 36 7.87 2.70 4.56
N GLU A 37 9.02 2.05 4.57
CA GLU A 37 9.91 1.85 3.42
C GLU A 37 9.21 1.10 2.28
N ASN A 38 8.24 0.24 2.59
CA ASN A 38 7.44 -0.46 1.57
C ASN A 38 6.53 0.49 0.79
N LEU A 39 6.25 1.69 1.32
CA LEU A 39 5.44 2.72 0.66
C LEU A 39 6.29 3.72 -0.13
N ASN A 40 7.61 3.63 -0.07
CA ASN A 40 8.48 4.59 -0.76
C ASN A 40 8.23 4.56 -2.28
N GLY A 41 8.06 5.74 -2.87
CA GLY A 41 7.80 5.91 -4.30
C GLY A 41 6.42 5.42 -4.76
N LEU A 42 5.48 5.18 -3.84
CA LEU A 42 4.04 5.19 -4.17
C LEU A 42 3.53 6.61 -4.34
#